data_AF-A0A4R1W6H9-F1
#
_entry.id   AF-A0A4R1W6H9-F1
#
_cell.length_a   1.000
_cell.length_b   1.000
_cell.length_c   1.000
_cell.angle_alpha   90.00
_cell.angle_beta   90.00
_cell.angle_gamma   90.00
#
_symmetry.space_group_name_H-M   'P 1'
#
loop_
_entity.id
_entity.type
_entity.pdbx_description
1 polymer ?
#
loop_
_entity_poly.entity_id
_entity_poly.type
_entity_poly.pdbx_seq_one_letter_code
_entity_poly.pdbx_strand_id
1 'polypeptide(L)'
;MATPADRFLHTAPAPVTDLRPTTPTAGSTTPPDPGRGDGYWVVRRASRTGVVCVSWQQVCLGIAAAGRNIDVWVTDTVLQLFDGNQLLRTQTRDQPGAVRKKKSSVPDGQHHPKLQI
;
A
#
# COMPACT_ATOMS: atom_id res chain seq x y z
N MET A 1 34.61 23.20 -31.86
CA MET A 1 33.14 23.13 -31.90
C MET A 1 32.71 22.57 -30.56
N ALA A 2 32.00 23.34 -29.72
CA ALA A 2 31.53 22.82 -28.43
C ALA A 2 30.49 21.73 -28.66
N THR A 3 30.60 20.62 -27.92
CA THR A 3 29.65 19.50 -28.03
C THR A 3 28.33 19.85 -27.34
N PRO A 4 27.21 19.22 -27.72
CA PRO A 4 25.95 19.41 -27.00
C PRO A 4 26.05 19.11 -25.49
N ALA A 5 26.93 18.19 -25.09
CA ALA A 5 27.16 17.83 -23.69
C ALA A 5 27.81 18.96 -22.87
N ASP A 6 28.67 19.78 -23.50
CA ASP A 6 29.36 20.89 -22.84
C ASP A 6 28.40 21.97 -22.31
N ARG A 7 27.13 21.97 -22.73
CA ARG A 7 26.09 22.87 -22.20
C ARG A 7 25.54 22.44 -20.83
N PHE A 8 25.68 21.17 -20.48
CA PHE A 8 25.08 20.60 -19.27
C PHE A 8 26.13 20.29 -18.19
N LEU A 9 27.39 20.15 -18.58
CA LEU A 9 28.50 19.92 -17.65
C LEU A 9 28.89 21.22 -16.97
N HIS A 10 28.73 21.28 -15.65
CA HIS A 10 29.25 22.35 -14.81
C HIS A 10 30.32 21.77 -13.89
N THR A 11 31.45 22.48 -13.76
CA THR A 11 32.60 22.06 -12.94
C THR A 11 32.28 22.02 -11.44
N ALA A 12 31.28 22.79 -11.00
CA ALA A 12 30.83 22.81 -9.62
C ALA A 12 29.68 21.81 -9.41
N PRO A 13 29.71 21.00 -8.34
CA PRO A 13 28.60 20.10 -8.01
C PRO A 13 27.34 20.92 -7.73
N ALA A 14 26.19 20.45 -8.25
CA ALA A 14 24.91 21.06 -7.94
C ALA A 14 24.64 20.97 -6.43
N PRO A 15 24.04 22.01 -5.82
CA PRO A 15 23.63 21.94 -4.42
C PRO A 15 22.64 20.79 -4.25
N VAL A 16 23.03 19.78 -3.47
CA VAL A 16 22.16 18.65 -3.14
C VAL A 16 21.09 19.19 -2.20
N THR A 17 19.83 19.13 -2.63
CA THR A 17 18.71 19.39 -1.72
C THR A 17 18.60 18.21 -0.79
N ASP A 18 18.77 18.44 0.51
CA ASP A 18 18.56 17.40 1.51
C ASP A 18 17.14 16.84 1.36
N LEU A 19 17.05 15.51 1.27
CA LEU A 19 15.76 14.84 1.24
C LEU A 19 15.04 15.16 2.54
N ARG A 20 13.74 15.47 2.43
CA ARG A 20 12.89 15.65 3.61
C ARG A 20 13.03 14.40 4.49
N PRO A 21 13.45 14.55 5.76
CA PRO A 21 13.45 13.42 6.67
C PRO A 21 12.03 12.87 6.78
N THR A 22 11.87 11.57 6.56
CA THR A 22 10.59 10.87 6.73
C THR A 22 10.32 10.70 8.21
N THR A 23 10.01 11.80 8.91
CA THR A 23 9.39 11.73 10.22
C THR A 23 7.97 11.18 10.01
N PRO A 24 7.56 10.08 10.65
CA PRO A 24 6.21 9.53 10.52
C PRO A 24 5.21 10.47 11.21
N THR A 25 4.87 11.58 10.54
CA THR A 25 3.87 12.54 11.01
C THR A 25 2.78 12.67 9.94
N ALA A 26 1.55 12.32 10.34
CA ALA A 26 0.29 12.47 9.59
C ALA A 26 0.18 11.78 8.22
N GLY A 27 0.86 10.64 8.07
CA GLY A 27 0.67 9.69 6.97
C GLY A 27 1.17 8.32 7.44
N SER A 28 0.53 7.76 8.46
CA SER A 28 0.98 6.53 9.12
C SER A 28 1.07 5.39 8.12
N THR A 29 2.30 5.02 7.74
CA THR A 29 2.61 3.76 7.05
C THR A 29 2.36 2.55 7.95
N THR A 30 2.22 2.76 9.26
CA THR A 30 1.88 1.73 10.23
C THR A 30 0.43 1.28 10.04
N PRO A 31 0.16 -0.03 10.08
CA PRO A 31 -1.19 -0.57 10.06
C PRO A 31 -2.10 0.10 11.10
N PRO A 32 -3.34 0.46 10.72
CA PRO A 32 -4.34 0.93 11.65
C PRO A 32 -4.61 -0.06 12.79
N ASP A 33 -4.81 0.45 14.01
CA ASP A 33 -5.31 -0.37 15.12
C ASP A 33 -6.66 -1.01 14.74
N PRO A 34 -6.86 -2.33 14.94
CA PRO A 34 -8.16 -2.97 14.79
C PRO A 34 -9.32 -2.28 15.52
N GLY A 35 -9.05 -1.55 16.62
CA GLY A 35 -10.04 -0.76 17.36
C GLY A 35 -10.35 0.62 16.77
N ARG A 36 -9.65 1.03 15.71
CA ARG A 36 -9.86 2.32 15.03
C ARG A 36 -11.23 2.30 14.34
N GLY A 37 -12.23 2.95 14.93
CA GLY A 37 -13.64 2.84 14.52
C GLY A 37 -14.03 3.38 13.13
N ASP A 38 -13.08 3.79 12.30
CA ASP A 38 -13.31 4.33 10.95
C ASP A 38 -13.20 3.28 9.84
N GLY A 39 -12.95 2.01 10.19
CA GLY A 39 -12.82 0.95 9.20
C GLY A 39 -12.80 -0.44 9.79
N TYR A 40 -12.48 -1.40 8.92
CA TYR A 40 -12.31 -2.80 9.30
C TYR A 40 -11.32 -3.50 8.37
N TRP A 41 -10.75 -4.59 8.88
CA TRP A 41 -9.80 -5.40 8.16
C TRP A 41 -10.47 -6.48 7.29
N VAL A 42 -9.91 -6.68 6.10
CA VAL A 42 -10.26 -7.72 5.13
C VAL A 42 -8.98 -8.33 4.59
N VAL A 43 -8.91 -9.65 4.45
CA VAL A 43 -7.76 -10.31 3.83
C VAL A 43 -8.11 -10.74 2.42
N ARG A 44 -7.20 -10.52 1.48
CA ARG A 44 -7.32 -10.96 0.08
C ARG A 44 -6.03 -11.58 -0.41
N ARG A 45 -6.18 -12.71 -1.10
CA ARG A 45 -5.11 -13.33 -1.84
C ARG A 45 -4.86 -12.55 -3.15
N ALA A 46 -3.65 -12.06 -3.35
CA ALA A 46 -3.24 -11.46 -4.61
C ALA A 46 -3.12 -12.51 -5.72
N SER A 47 -3.54 -12.14 -6.92
CA SER A 47 -3.42 -12.98 -8.12
C SER A 47 -1.95 -13.28 -8.46
N ARG A 48 -1.71 -14.12 -9.48
CA ARG A 48 -0.37 -14.42 -9.99
C ARG A 48 0.36 -13.20 -10.58
N THR A 49 -0.36 -12.14 -10.91
CA THR A 49 0.21 -10.87 -11.40
C THR A 49 0.26 -9.79 -10.31
N GLY A 50 -0.17 -10.10 -9.09
CA GLY A 50 -0.19 -9.16 -7.98
C GLY A 50 -1.38 -8.21 -8.02
N VAL A 51 -2.54 -8.67 -8.49
CA VAL A 51 -3.80 -7.92 -8.46
C VAL A 51 -4.67 -8.44 -7.32
N VAL A 52 -5.22 -7.53 -6.52
CA VAL A 52 -6.17 -7.81 -5.45
C VAL A 52 -7.54 -7.27 -5.82
N CYS A 53 -8.61 -8.02 -5.53
CA CYS A 53 -9.98 -7.57 -5.72
C CYS A 53 -10.72 -7.41 -4.39
N VAL A 54 -11.24 -6.22 -4.12
CA VAL A 54 -12.02 -5.88 -2.91
C VAL A 54 -13.29 -5.16 -3.36
N SER A 55 -14.46 -5.69 -2.99
CA SER A 55 -15.76 -5.09 -3.38
C SER A 55 -15.89 -4.82 -4.90
N TRP A 56 -15.42 -5.75 -5.74
CA TRP A 56 -15.35 -5.63 -7.21
C TRP A 56 -14.35 -4.59 -7.74
N GLN A 57 -13.68 -3.85 -6.87
CA GLN A 57 -12.60 -2.94 -7.23
C GLN A 57 -11.28 -3.72 -7.30
N GLN A 58 -10.61 -3.66 -8.46
CA GLN A 58 -9.31 -4.28 -8.67
C GLN A 58 -8.19 -3.28 -8.38
N VAL A 59 -7.18 -3.72 -7.63
CA VAL A 59 -6.02 -2.91 -7.27
C VAL A 59 -4.74 -3.66 -7.64
N CYS A 60 -3.94 -3.06 -8.51
CA CYS A 60 -2.65 -3.60 -8.92
C CYS A 60 -1.56 -3.24 -7.90
N LEU A 61 -0.94 -4.24 -7.31
CA LEU A 61 0.20 -4.12 -6.40
C LEU A 61 1.52 -4.54 -7.07
N GLY A 62 1.44 -5.25 -8.20
CA GLY A 62 2.59 -5.68 -8.99
C GLY A 62 3.15 -7.04 -8.55
N ILE A 63 4.09 -7.56 -9.35
CA ILE A 63 4.56 -8.95 -9.25
C ILE A 63 5.19 -9.29 -7.89
N ALA A 64 5.75 -8.33 -7.18
CA ALA A 64 6.32 -8.54 -5.85
C ALA A 64 5.27 -9.01 -4.81
N ALA A 65 4.02 -8.57 -4.98
CA ALA A 65 2.88 -8.98 -4.16
C ALA A 65 2.16 -10.21 -4.71
N ALA A 66 2.54 -10.71 -5.89
CA ALA A 66 1.91 -11.90 -6.46
C ALA A 66 2.07 -13.08 -5.53
N GLY A 67 1.02 -13.88 -5.37
CA GLY A 67 1.16 -15.05 -4.51
C GLY A 67 1.10 -14.74 -3.00
N ARG A 68 0.81 -13.51 -2.57
CA ARG A 68 0.71 -13.16 -1.13
C ARG A 68 -0.72 -12.97 -0.64
N ASN A 69 -0.90 -13.10 0.67
CA ASN A 69 -2.09 -12.62 1.38
C ASN A 69 -1.87 -11.14 1.70
N ILE A 70 -2.83 -10.31 1.34
CA ILE A 70 -2.78 -8.86 1.51
C ILE A 70 -3.87 -8.46 2.48
N ASP A 71 -3.47 -7.75 3.52
CA ASP A 71 -4.37 -7.19 4.52
C ASP A 71 -4.86 -5.82 4.05
N VAL A 72 -6.16 -5.63 4.05
CA VAL A 72 -6.79 -4.42 3.53
C VAL A 72 -7.57 -3.76 4.66
N TRP A 73 -7.14 -2.56 5.05
CA TRP A 73 -7.95 -1.68 5.89
C TRP A 73 -8.94 -0.96 4.99
N VAL A 74 -10.22 -1.21 5.23
CA VAL A 74 -11.32 -0.67 4.45
C VAL A 74 -12.01 0.40 5.27
N THR A 75 -11.99 1.63 4.77
CA THR A 75 -12.85 2.72 5.27
C THR A 75 -13.97 3.00 4.27
N ASP A 76 -14.75 4.05 4.53
CA ASP A 76 -15.77 4.51 3.58
C ASP A 76 -15.17 5.10 2.30
N THR A 77 -13.95 5.65 2.37
CA THR A 77 -13.36 6.45 1.28
C THR A 77 -12.09 5.85 0.69
N VAL A 78 -11.38 4.98 1.41
CA VAL A 78 -10.10 4.42 0.96
C VAL A 78 -9.94 2.95 1.29
N LEU A 79 -9.08 2.30 0.51
CA LEU A 79 -8.54 0.97 0.72
C LEU A 79 -7.04 1.12 0.94
N GLN A 80 -6.55 0.74 2.12
CA GLN A 80 -5.11 0.70 2.41
C GLN A 80 -4.66 -0.76 2.41
N LEU A 81 -3.75 -1.13 1.52
CA LEU A 81 -3.31 -2.49 1.28
C LEU A 81 -1.92 -2.71 1.90
N PHE A 82 -1.80 -3.71 2.75
CA PHE A 82 -0.62 -4.03 3.54
C PHE A 82 -0.11 -5.44 3.28
N ASP A 83 1.21 -5.60 3.33
CA ASP A 83 1.89 -6.89 3.48
C ASP A 83 2.58 -6.88 4.85
N GLY A 84 1.94 -7.53 5.83
CA GLY A 84 2.31 -7.41 7.24
C GLY A 84 2.21 -5.95 7.73
N ASN A 85 3.34 -5.38 8.15
CA ASN A 85 3.40 -4.00 8.66
C ASN A 85 3.72 -2.97 7.58
N GLN A 86 3.93 -3.38 6.33
CA GLN A 86 4.29 -2.50 5.24
C GLN A 86 3.06 -2.08 4.44
N LEU A 87 2.75 -0.79 4.41
CA LEU A 87 1.76 -0.25 3.47
C LEU A 87 2.33 -0.33 2.05
N LEU A 88 1.65 -1.09 1.19
CA LEU A 88 2.01 -1.22 -0.22
C LEU A 88 1.35 -0.14 -1.06
N ARG A 89 0.06 0.12 -0.82
CA ARG A 89 -0.72 1.07 -1.62
C ARG A 89 -1.95 1.58 -0.88
N THR A 90 -2.28 2.85 -1.10
CA THR A 90 -3.58 3.43 -0.76
C THR A 90 -4.34 3.70 -2.05
N GLN A 91 -5.60 3.29 -2.10
CA GLN A 91 -6.47 3.46 -3.25
C GLN A 91 -7.79 4.09 -2.80
N THR A 92 -8.30 5.07 -3.52
CA THR A 92 -9.64 5.61 -3.30
C THR A 92 -10.68 4.53 -3.54
N ARG A 93 -11.72 4.50 -2.72
CA ARG A 93 -12.79 3.53 -2.83
C ARG A 93 -13.82 3.98 -3.86
N ASP A 94 -14.09 3.14 -4.86
CA ASP A 94 -14.95 3.51 -5.99
C ASP A 94 -16.45 3.41 -5.66
N GLN A 95 -16.81 2.56 -4.71
CA GLN A 95 -18.20 2.30 -4.33
C GLN A 95 -18.38 2.15 -2.81
N PRO A 96 -19.37 2.84 -2.21
CA PRO A 96 -19.69 2.70 -0.80
C PRO A 96 -20.39 1.35 -0.51
N GLY A 97 -20.44 0.95 0.77
CA GLY A 97 -21.18 -0.23 1.23
C GLY A 97 -20.32 -1.26 1.97
N ALA A 98 -20.92 -2.37 2.42
CA ALA A 98 -20.17 -3.41 3.12
C ALA A 98 -19.41 -4.33 2.15
N VAL A 99 -18.14 -4.61 2.43
CA VAL A 99 -17.39 -5.65 1.70
C VAL A 99 -17.98 -7.02 2.09
N ARG A 100 -18.63 -7.66 1.11
CA ARG A 100 -19.16 -9.02 1.27
C ARG A 100 -18.02 -10.04 1.28
N LYS A 101 -18.19 -11.14 2.01
CA LYS A 101 -17.19 -12.21 2.22
C LYS A 101 -15.81 -11.69 2.64
N LYS A 102 -15.63 -11.39 3.92
CA LYS A 102 -14.37 -10.82 4.45
C LYS A 102 -13.12 -11.71 4.23
N LYS A 103 -13.26 -13.02 3.95
CA LYS A 103 -12.14 -13.98 3.83
C LYS A 103 -12.13 -14.86 2.56
N SER A 104 -12.79 -14.47 1.47
CA SER A 104 -13.18 -15.40 0.39
C SER A 104 -12.07 -16.14 -0.38
N SER A 105 -10.79 -15.81 -0.21
CA SER A 105 -9.71 -16.34 -1.06
C SER A 105 -8.44 -16.79 -0.33
N VAL A 106 -8.45 -16.82 1.02
CA VAL A 106 -7.27 -17.23 1.81
C VAL A 106 -7.43 -18.68 2.27
N PRO A 107 -6.59 -19.62 1.81
CA PRO A 107 -6.72 -21.04 2.16
C PRO A 107 -6.49 -21.32 3.65
N ASP A 108 -5.69 -20.49 4.35
CA ASP A 108 -5.28 -20.72 5.75
C ASP A 108 -5.85 -19.69 6.74
N GLY A 109 -6.90 -18.97 6.34
CA GLY A 109 -7.81 -18.33 7.28
C GLY A 109 -7.30 -17.21 8.19
N GLN A 110 -6.06 -16.74 8.16
CA GLN A 110 -5.63 -15.55 8.91
C GLN A 110 -4.27 -15.03 8.43
N HIS A 111 -4.15 -13.72 8.19
CA HIS A 111 -3.04 -12.99 8.79
C HIS A 111 -3.59 -11.66 9.33
N HIS A 112 -3.53 -11.54 10.64
CA HIS A 112 -3.25 -10.30 11.33
C HIS A 112 -2.08 -10.68 12.21
N PRO A 113 -0.89 -10.07 12.08
CA PRO A 113 0.07 -10.20 13.15
C PRO A 113 -0.60 -9.59 14.40
N LYS A 114 -0.76 -10.41 15.45
CA LYS A 114 -0.94 -9.84 16.80
C LYS A 114 0.21 -8.85 16.97
N LEU A 115 -0.10 -7.58 17.19
CA LEU A 115 0.83 -6.68 17.84
C LEU A 115 1.19 -7.36 19.17
N GLN A 116 2.33 -8.06 19.23
CA GLN A 116 2.94 -8.42 20.50
C GLN A 116 3.44 -7.10 21.08
N ILE A 117 2.70 -6.63 22.08
CA ILE A 117 3.14 -5.63 23.05
C ILE A 117 4.31 -6.25 23.83
#